data_AF-A0A7S2HUU2-F1
#
_entry.id   AF-A0A7S2HUU2-F1
#
_cell.length_a   1.000
_cell.length_b   1.000
_cell.length_c   1.000
_cell.angle_alpha   90.00
_cell.angle_beta   90.00
_cell.angle_gamma   90.00
#
_symmetry.space_group_name_H-M   'P 1'
#
loop_
_entity.id
_entity.type
_entity.pdbx_description
1 polymer ?
#
loop_
_entity_poly.entity_id
_entity_poly.type
_entity_poly.pdbx_seq_one_letter_code
_entity_poly.pdbx_strand_id
1 'polypeptide(L)'
;AEARRALLDAGVVAEVLDGQVYSFRVFTEEFCEMLMKEIHHFYGSKLPARRPNSMNNYGIILNDIGLETLVFALQDAVIQPLAAIFFPEEGGELESHHSFTIRYRGGEDTHLDVHTDDSDITFNVNIFGDYTGAPLVFCGINGEPDHRQFKTAYQHRL
;
A
#
# COMPACT_ATOMS: atom_id res chain seq x y z
N ALA A 1 -5.50 7.73 21.76
CA ALA A 1 -5.13 6.73 22.80
C ALA A 1 -6.21 5.65 23.00
N GLU A 2 -7.45 6.01 23.34
CA GLU A 2 -8.52 5.01 23.58
C GLU A 2 -8.92 4.26 22.30
N ALA A 3 -9.17 4.96 21.19
CA ALA A 3 -9.51 4.35 19.90
C ALA A 3 -8.40 3.40 19.37
N ARG A 4 -7.13 3.83 19.46
CA ARG A 4 -5.96 2.99 19.12
C ARG A 4 -6.00 1.67 19.87
N ARG A 5 -6.15 1.73 21.19
CA ARG A 5 -6.21 0.53 22.04
C ARG A 5 -7.42 -0.34 21.70
N ALA A 6 -8.60 0.25 21.50
CA ALA A 6 -9.80 -0.50 21.14
C ALA A 6 -9.64 -1.29 19.83
N LEU A 7 -9.02 -0.71 18.80
CA LEU A 7 -8.79 -1.38 17.51
C LEU A 7 -7.77 -2.53 17.61
N LEU A 8 -6.72 -2.33 18.40
CA LEU A 8 -5.70 -3.36 18.66
C LEU A 8 -6.27 -4.51 19.52
N ASP A 9 -6.96 -4.19 20.61
CA ASP A 9 -7.55 -5.17 21.53
C ASP A 9 -8.66 -5.99 20.83
N ALA A 10 -9.41 -5.39 19.90
CA ALA A 10 -10.40 -6.07 19.10
C ALA A 10 -9.80 -6.93 17.96
N GLY A 11 -8.49 -6.84 17.70
CA GLY A 11 -7.81 -7.55 16.63
C GLY A 11 -8.22 -7.09 15.22
N VAL A 12 -8.83 -5.91 15.10
CA VAL A 12 -9.19 -5.31 13.80
C VAL A 12 -7.92 -4.81 13.09
N VAL A 13 -6.98 -4.28 13.87
CA VAL A 13 -5.66 -3.85 13.43
C VAL A 13 -4.61 -4.64 14.20
N ALA A 14 -3.57 -5.10 13.51
CA ALA A 14 -2.40 -5.73 14.12
C ALA A 14 -1.15 -4.87 13.91
N GLU A 15 -0.38 -4.70 14.97
CA GLU A 15 0.91 -4.01 14.95
C GLU A 15 2.02 -4.97 14.49
N VAL A 16 2.67 -4.62 13.39
CA VAL A 16 3.73 -5.41 12.74
C VAL A 16 5.12 -4.93 13.18
N LEU A 17 5.26 -3.61 13.32
CA LEU A 17 6.43 -2.94 13.87
C LEU A 17 5.95 -1.87 14.84
N ASP A 18 6.46 -1.90 16.07
CA ASP A 18 6.02 -1.05 17.17
C ASP A 18 6.00 0.44 16.79
N GLY A 19 4.81 1.03 16.84
CA GLY A 19 4.58 2.44 16.52
C GLY A 19 4.71 2.82 15.04
N GLN A 20 5.10 1.90 14.14
CA GLN A 20 5.59 2.24 12.80
C GLN A 20 4.82 1.55 11.67
N VAL A 21 4.43 0.27 11.85
CA VAL A 21 3.77 -0.50 10.80
C VAL A 21 2.58 -1.24 11.37
N TYR A 22 1.42 -1.03 10.75
CA TYR A 22 0.16 -1.66 11.12
C TYR A 22 -0.44 -2.39 9.92
N SER A 23 -1.22 -3.42 10.20
CA SER A 23 -1.90 -4.24 9.19
C SER A 23 -3.34 -4.49 9.57
N PHE A 24 -4.22 -4.54 8.57
CA PHE A 24 -5.65 -4.78 8.73
C PHE A 24 -6.26 -5.24 7.41
N ARG A 25 -7.46 -5.83 7.47
CA ARG A 25 -8.22 -6.20 6.27
C ARG A 25 -8.99 -4.98 5.77
N VAL A 26 -8.72 -4.54 4.56
CA VAL A 26 -9.38 -3.37 3.95
C VAL A 26 -10.42 -3.73 2.89
N PHE A 27 -10.10 -4.69 2.01
CA PHE A 27 -10.95 -5.03 0.88
C PHE A 27 -11.56 -6.42 1.01
N THR A 28 -12.70 -6.59 0.35
CA THR A 28 -13.26 -7.91 0.08
C THR A 28 -12.54 -8.52 -1.12
N GLU A 29 -12.54 -9.85 -1.21
CA GLU A 29 -11.99 -10.56 -2.37
C GLU A 29 -12.73 -10.16 -3.66
N GLU A 30 -14.04 -9.97 -3.59
CA GLU A 30 -14.86 -9.50 -4.71
C GLU A 30 -14.40 -8.12 -5.22
N PHE A 31 -14.10 -7.18 -4.32
CA PHE A 31 -13.59 -5.87 -4.73
C PHE A 31 -12.20 -5.98 -5.38
N CYS A 32 -11.30 -6.79 -4.80
CA CYS A 32 -9.99 -7.04 -5.40
C CYS A 32 -10.11 -7.63 -6.81
N GLU A 33 -11.01 -8.60 -7.02
CA GLU A 33 -11.30 -9.14 -8.35
C GLU A 33 -11.84 -8.09 -9.32
N MET A 34 -12.77 -7.25 -8.88
CA MET A 34 -13.33 -6.17 -9.70
C MET A 34 -12.25 -5.17 -10.12
N LEU A 35 -11.41 -4.73 -9.18
CA LEU A 35 -10.31 -3.81 -9.45
C LEU A 35 -9.32 -4.41 -10.44
N MET A 36 -8.95 -5.69 -10.26
CA MET A 36 -8.06 -6.40 -11.19
C MET A 36 -8.68 -6.54 -12.59
N LYS A 37 -9.99 -6.82 -12.69
CA LYS A 37 -10.71 -6.85 -13.98
C LYS A 37 -10.66 -5.49 -14.68
N GLU A 38 -10.88 -4.41 -13.94
CA GLU A 38 -10.83 -3.05 -14.50
C GLU A 38 -9.43 -2.69 -15.02
N ILE A 39 -8.38 -3.02 -14.26
CA ILE A 39 -6.99 -2.84 -14.71
C ILE A 39 -6.72 -3.63 -15.99
N HIS A 40 -7.17 -4.89 -16.07
CA HIS A 40 -7.03 -5.70 -17.28
C HIS A 40 -7.82 -5.14 -18.47
N HIS A 41 -9.04 -4.63 -18.25
CA HIS A 41 -9.81 -3.96 -19.28
C HIS A 41 -9.10 -2.71 -19.79
N PHE A 42 -8.51 -1.90 -18.91
CA PHE A 42 -7.73 -0.73 -19.32
C PHE A 42 -6.57 -1.13 -20.22
N TYR A 43 -5.79 -2.16 -19.86
CA TYR A 43 -4.74 -2.68 -20.75
C TYR A 43 -5.29 -3.18 -22.09
N GLY A 44 -6.46 -3.83 -22.08
CA GLY A 44 -7.15 -4.31 -23.29
C GLY A 44 -7.63 -3.18 -24.22
N SER A 45 -7.90 -2.01 -23.67
CA SER A 45 -8.31 -0.81 -24.44
C SER A 45 -7.19 -0.25 -25.32
N LYS A 46 -5.93 -0.59 -25.03
CA LYS A 46 -4.71 -0.05 -25.67
C LYS A 46 -4.53 1.47 -25.49
N LEU A 47 -5.24 2.07 -24.54
CA LEU A 47 -4.93 3.43 -24.10
C LEU A 47 -3.53 3.49 -23.48
N PRO A 48 -2.83 4.64 -23.55
CA PRO A 48 -1.51 4.77 -22.95
C PRO A 48 -1.56 4.56 -21.43
N ALA A 49 -0.79 3.60 -20.94
CA ALA A 49 -0.58 3.38 -19.51
C ALA A 49 0.83 3.88 -19.14
N ARG A 50 0.92 4.78 -18.15
CA ARG A 50 2.21 5.22 -17.62
C ARG A 50 2.71 4.19 -16.60
N ARG A 51 4.04 4.05 -16.53
CA ARG A 51 4.68 3.24 -15.49
C ARG A 51 4.35 3.81 -14.09
N PRO A 52 4.24 2.96 -13.07
CA PRO A 52 3.82 3.37 -11.73
C PRO A 52 4.81 4.32 -11.06
N ASN A 53 6.13 4.07 -11.18
CA ASN A 53 7.17 4.91 -10.57
C ASN A 53 8.51 4.75 -11.31
N SER A 54 9.60 5.30 -10.77
CA SER A 54 10.94 5.22 -11.35
C SER A 54 11.65 3.88 -11.16
N MET A 55 11.20 3.05 -10.20
CA MET A 55 11.80 1.78 -9.79
C MET A 55 11.06 0.55 -10.34
N ASN A 56 9.83 0.70 -10.81
CA ASN A 56 8.98 -0.37 -11.34
C ASN A 56 8.55 -0.06 -12.78
N ASN A 57 8.82 -1.01 -13.67
CA ASN A 57 8.42 -0.97 -15.08
C ASN A 57 6.98 -1.44 -15.29
N TYR A 58 6.47 -2.30 -14.41
CA TYR A 58 5.16 -2.94 -14.57
C TYR A 58 4.16 -2.54 -13.49
N GLY A 59 3.00 -2.08 -13.94
CA GLY A 59 1.96 -1.54 -13.09
C GLY A 59 1.20 -0.43 -13.80
N ILE A 60 0.29 0.22 -13.08
CA ILE A 60 -0.48 1.33 -13.62
C ILE A 60 -0.86 2.33 -12.53
N ILE A 61 -0.82 3.62 -12.87
CA ILE A 61 -1.29 4.71 -12.01
C ILE A 61 -2.83 4.71 -12.05
N LEU A 62 -3.46 4.55 -10.88
CA LEU A 62 -4.92 4.46 -10.76
C LEU A 62 -5.62 5.77 -11.13
N ASN A 63 -5.00 6.90 -10.80
CA ASN A 63 -5.54 8.22 -11.12
C ASN A 63 -5.65 8.42 -12.64
N ASP A 64 -4.68 7.92 -13.41
CA ASP A 64 -4.65 8.06 -14.88
C ASP A 64 -5.72 7.25 -15.60
N ILE A 65 -6.24 6.21 -14.96
CA ILE A 65 -7.28 5.35 -15.51
C ILE A 65 -8.68 5.72 -15.01
N GLY A 66 -8.82 6.89 -14.40
CA GLY A 66 -10.09 7.45 -13.95
C GLY A 66 -10.56 6.96 -12.58
N LEU A 67 -9.69 6.34 -11.79
CA LEU A 67 -10.02 5.85 -10.44
C LEU A 67 -9.63 6.83 -9.32
N GLU A 68 -9.17 8.04 -9.64
CA GLU A 68 -8.76 9.04 -8.64
C GLU A 68 -9.85 9.33 -7.60
N THR A 69 -11.08 9.60 -8.04
CA THR A 69 -12.21 9.87 -7.13
C THR A 69 -12.52 8.68 -6.20
N LEU A 70 -12.34 7.44 -6.68
CA LEU A 70 -12.51 6.25 -5.86
C LEU A 70 -11.43 6.19 -4.77
N VAL A 71 -10.20 6.55 -5.10
CA VAL A 71 -9.10 6.55 -4.14
C VAL A 71 -9.26 7.67 -3.11
N PHE A 72 -9.69 8.87 -3.50
CA PHE A 72 -10.04 9.92 -2.53
C PHE A 72 -11.15 9.46 -1.58
N ALA A 73 -12.20 8.81 -2.09
CA ALA A 73 -13.26 8.26 -1.25
C ALA A 73 -12.74 7.21 -0.26
N LEU A 74 -11.80 6.35 -0.68
CA LEU A 74 -11.11 5.41 0.21
C LEU A 74 -10.25 6.12 1.26
N GLN A 75 -9.53 7.17 0.84
CA GLN A 75 -8.69 7.97 1.72
C GLN A 75 -9.54 8.57 2.85
N ASP A 76 -10.62 9.28 2.50
CA ASP A 76 -11.49 9.96 3.45
C ASP A 76 -12.21 8.99 4.37
N ALA A 77 -12.71 7.87 3.84
CA ALA A 77 -13.54 6.94 4.59
C ALA A 77 -12.75 5.97 5.47
N VAL A 78 -11.50 5.65 5.11
CA VAL A 78 -10.74 4.57 5.75
C VAL A 78 -9.33 5.01 6.15
N ILE A 79 -8.54 5.54 5.22
CA ILE A 79 -7.11 5.79 5.46
C ILE A 79 -6.94 6.95 6.44
N GLN A 80 -7.62 8.07 6.24
CA GLN A 80 -7.52 9.28 7.06
C GLN A 80 -7.90 9.03 8.53
N PRO A 81 -9.04 8.36 8.87
CA PRO A 81 -9.35 8.04 10.25
C PRO A 81 -8.30 7.15 10.92
N LEU A 82 -7.75 6.16 10.20
CA LEU A 82 -6.72 5.27 10.74
C LEU A 82 -5.39 6.00 10.92
N ALA A 83 -4.99 6.79 9.92
CA ALA A 83 -3.79 7.63 9.96
C ALA A 83 -3.80 8.54 11.19
N ALA A 84 -4.88 9.29 11.44
CA ALA A 84 -5.00 10.17 12.59
C ALA A 84 -4.95 9.43 13.95
N ILE A 85 -5.33 8.16 14.00
CA ILE A 85 -5.31 7.33 15.23
C ILE A 85 -3.91 6.76 15.50
N PHE A 86 -3.24 6.28 14.46
CA PHE A 86 -2.00 5.50 14.57
C PHE A 86 -0.73 6.33 14.33
N PHE A 87 -0.85 7.42 13.59
CA PHE A 87 0.22 8.35 13.21
C PHE A 87 -0.29 9.80 13.37
N PRO A 88 -0.50 10.28 14.61
CA PRO A 88 -1.17 11.56 14.83
C PRO A 88 -0.37 12.79 14.35
N GLU A 89 0.95 12.66 14.17
CA GLU A 89 1.79 13.76 13.68
C GLU A 89 1.76 13.84 12.14
N GLU A 90 1.89 12.70 11.47
CA GLU A 90 1.95 12.58 10.01
C GLU A 90 0.56 12.46 9.35
N GLY A 91 -0.39 11.86 10.07
CA GLY A 91 -1.70 11.45 9.58
C GLY A 91 -2.85 12.33 10.01
N GLY A 92 -2.58 13.52 10.55
CA GLY A 92 -3.62 14.44 11.01
C GLY A 92 -4.53 14.94 9.88
N GLU A 93 -3.95 15.21 8.71
CA GLU A 93 -4.65 15.67 7.51
C GLU A 93 -3.89 15.22 6.26
N LEU A 94 -4.54 14.38 5.45
CA LEU A 94 -4.03 13.87 4.19
C LEU A 94 -4.70 14.62 3.05
N GLU A 95 -3.93 15.43 2.32
CA GLU A 95 -4.48 16.33 1.29
C GLU A 95 -4.41 15.75 -0.13
N SER A 96 -3.51 14.79 -0.36
CA SER A 96 -3.25 14.24 -1.69
C SER A 96 -2.79 12.80 -1.63
N HIS A 97 -2.86 12.12 -2.77
CA HIS A 97 -2.34 10.76 -2.92
C HIS A 97 -1.70 10.57 -4.29
N HIS A 98 -0.73 9.67 -4.35
CA HIS A 98 -0.21 9.12 -5.60
C HIS A 98 -0.41 7.61 -5.59
N SER A 99 -1.40 7.13 -6.35
CA SER A 99 -1.88 5.76 -6.23
C SER A 99 -1.66 4.97 -7.50
N PHE A 100 -1.02 3.82 -7.34
CA PHE A 100 -0.64 2.95 -8.44
C PHE A 100 -0.62 1.51 -7.99
N THR A 101 -0.68 0.60 -8.95
CA THR A 101 -0.40 -0.82 -8.74
C THR A 101 0.99 -1.16 -9.25
N ILE A 102 1.61 -2.17 -8.64
CA ILE A 102 2.84 -2.79 -9.14
C ILE A 102 2.51 -4.24 -9.48
N ARG A 103 3.11 -4.75 -10.56
CA ARG A 103 3.04 -6.17 -10.91
C ARG A 103 4.41 -6.81 -10.81
N TYR A 104 4.49 -7.87 -10.02
CA TYR A 104 5.66 -8.74 -9.94
C TYR A 104 5.37 -10.05 -10.68
N ARG A 105 6.26 -10.45 -11.59
CA ARG A 105 6.17 -11.70 -12.36
C ARG A 105 7.56 -12.19 -12.73
N GLY A 106 7.75 -13.50 -12.80
CA GLY A 106 9.01 -14.08 -13.31
C GLY A 106 9.34 -13.57 -14.72
N GLY A 107 10.53 -13.01 -14.89
CA GLY A 107 10.99 -12.39 -16.15
C GLY A 107 10.64 -10.91 -16.30
N GLU A 108 9.95 -10.31 -15.32
CA GLU A 108 9.70 -8.87 -15.21
C GLU A 108 10.55 -8.28 -14.05
N ASP A 109 10.05 -7.27 -13.35
CA ASP A 109 10.67 -6.79 -12.11
C ASP A 109 10.41 -7.83 -11.00
N THR A 110 11.47 -8.33 -10.35
CA THR A 110 11.36 -9.29 -9.23
C THR A 110 12.10 -8.84 -7.98
N HIS A 111 12.75 -7.68 -8.03
CA HIS A 111 13.53 -7.12 -6.93
C HIS A 111 13.29 -5.62 -6.86
N LEU A 112 13.23 -5.11 -5.63
CA LEU A 112 13.11 -3.68 -5.34
C LEU A 112 14.13 -3.37 -4.25
N ASP A 113 15.04 -2.43 -4.52
CA ASP A 113 16.06 -2.04 -3.57
C ASP A 113 15.46 -1.32 -2.35
N VAL A 114 16.17 -1.29 -1.23
CA VAL A 114 15.77 -0.52 -0.05
C VAL A 114 15.68 0.96 -0.42
N HIS A 115 14.51 1.56 -0.16
CA HIS A 115 14.19 2.95 -0.44
C HIS A 115 13.22 3.49 0.61
N THR A 116 12.91 4.77 0.49
CA THR A 116 11.87 5.45 1.26
C THR A 116 10.86 5.99 0.26
N ASP A 117 9.58 5.87 0.58
CA ASP A 117 8.51 6.45 -0.23
C ASP A 117 8.45 7.96 -0.04
N ASP A 118 8.07 8.67 -1.09
CA ASP A 118 7.84 10.12 -1.05
C ASP A 118 6.39 10.40 -0.60
N SER A 119 6.12 10.09 0.67
CA SER A 119 4.81 10.27 1.31
C SER A 119 4.95 10.30 2.83
N ASP A 120 4.05 11.01 3.51
CA ASP A 120 3.95 10.97 4.97
C ASP A 120 3.52 9.58 5.47
N ILE A 121 2.59 8.94 4.76
CA ILE A 121 2.07 7.60 5.06
C ILE A 121 1.88 6.81 3.77
N THR A 122 2.47 5.62 3.69
CA THR A 122 2.22 4.66 2.60
C THR A 122 1.12 3.67 2.98
N PHE A 123 0.10 3.56 2.12
CA PHE A 123 -0.89 2.48 2.20
C PHE A 123 -0.62 1.40 1.15
N ASN A 124 -0.20 0.21 1.60
CA ASN A 124 0.17 -0.90 0.72
C ASN A 124 -0.81 -2.08 0.85
N VAL A 125 -1.39 -2.51 -0.27
CA VAL A 125 -2.43 -3.54 -0.29
C VAL A 125 -2.12 -4.59 -1.35
N ASN A 126 -2.23 -5.87 -0.98
CA ASN A 126 -2.27 -6.94 -1.95
C ASN A 126 -3.69 -7.07 -2.52
N ILE A 127 -3.80 -7.00 -3.85
CA ILE A 127 -5.07 -7.11 -4.58
C ILE A 127 -5.12 -8.36 -5.47
N PHE A 128 -4.10 -9.23 -5.40
CA PHE A 128 -4.00 -10.44 -6.21
C PHE A 128 -3.82 -11.69 -5.32
N GLY A 129 -4.62 -12.71 -5.59
CA GLY A 129 -4.54 -14.02 -4.92
C GLY A 129 -3.56 -14.97 -5.60
N ASP A 130 -3.29 -16.11 -4.95
CA ASP A 130 -2.59 -17.27 -5.55
C ASP A 130 -1.23 -16.97 -6.19
N TYR A 131 -0.28 -16.50 -5.38
CA TYR A 131 1.11 -16.29 -5.79
C TYR A 131 2.09 -16.96 -4.83
N THR A 132 3.31 -17.22 -5.32
CA THR A 132 4.48 -17.45 -4.46
C THR A 132 5.40 -16.26 -4.65
N GLY A 133 5.68 -15.53 -3.56
CA GLY A 133 6.42 -14.28 -3.62
C GLY A 133 7.14 -13.98 -2.31
N ALA A 134 7.88 -12.88 -2.31
CA ALA A 134 8.61 -12.39 -1.15
C ALA A 134 7.70 -11.58 -0.21
N PRO A 135 8.04 -11.50 1.09
CA PRO A 135 7.40 -10.56 1.99
C PRO A 135 7.84 -9.12 1.69
N LEU A 136 7.07 -8.15 2.17
CA LEU A 136 7.53 -6.78 2.31
C LEU A 136 8.53 -6.71 3.46
N VAL A 137 9.71 -6.14 3.23
CA VAL A 137 10.78 -6.02 4.23
C VAL A 137 10.88 -4.60 4.71
N PHE A 138 10.88 -4.42 6.04
CA PHE A 138 11.10 -3.13 6.68
C PHE A 138 12.51 -3.07 7.27
N CYS A 139 13.22 -1.98 6.97
CA CYS A 139 14.54 -1.67 7.48
C CYS A 139 14.48 -0.55 8.54
N GLY A 140 15.63 -0.16 9.11
CA GLY A 140 15.71 0.97 10.04
C GLY A 140 15.31 2.30 9.42
N ILE A 141 15.22 3.33 10.25
CA ILE A 141 14.73 4.65 9.86
C ILE A 141 15.76 5.37 8.99
N ASN A 142 15.30 6.00 7.91
CA ASN A 142 16.18 6.77 7.03
C ASN A 142 16.88 7.90 7.80
N GLY A 143 18.20 8.03 7.62
CA GLY A 143 19.03 8.99 8.35
C GLY A 143 19.61 8.45 9.67
N GLU A 144 19.09 7.36 10.22
CA GLU A 144 19.64 6.72 11.42
C GLU A 144 20.79 5.74 11.08
N PRO A 145 21.68 5.42 12.05
CA PRO A 145 22.80 4.49 11.83
C PRO A 145 22.37 3.10 11.36
N ASP A 146 21.12 2.71 11.61
CA ASP A 146 20.55 1.41 11.28
C ASP A 146 19.62 1.42 10.04
N HIS A 147 19.56 2.50 9.26
CA HIS A 147 18.61 2.72 8.15
C HIS A 147 18.48 1.58 7.12
N ARG A 148 19.53 0.77 6.90
CA ARG A 148 19.50 -0.41 5.99
C ARG A 148 19.48 -1.75 6.70
N GLN A 149 19.44 -1.75 8.02
CA GLN A 149 19.40 -2.98 8.81
C GLN A 149 17.97 -3.50 8.86
N PHE A 150 17.80 -4.80 8.64
CA PHE A 150 16.51 -5.48 8.74
C PHE A 150 15.86 -5.27 10.12
N LYS A 151 14.55 -4.96 10.12
CA LYS A 151 13.73 -4.86 11.33
C LYS A 151 12.68 -5.94 11.40
N THR A 152 11.87 -6.06 10.34
CA THR A 152 10.80 -7.06 10.26
C THR A 152 10.41 -7.33 8.80
N ALA A 153 9.60 -8.36 8.60
CA ALA A 153 9.02 -8.67 7.30
C ALA A 153 7.51 -8.97 7.46
N TYR A 154 6.72 -8.54 6.48
CA TYR A 154 5.28 -8.75 6.46
C TYR A 154 4.86 -9.48 5.19
N GLN A 155 4.17 -10.61 5.35
CA GLN A 155 3.58 -11.33 4.23
C GLN A 155 2.16 -10.84 4.01
N HIS A 156 1.94 -10.13 2.91
CA HIS A 156 0.59 -9.74 2.52
C HIS A 156 -0.30 -10.97 2.29
N ARG A 157 -1.57 -10.81 2.64
CA ARG A 157 -2.66 -11.73 2.35
C ARG A 157 -3.71 -10.98 1.55
N LEU A 158 -4.49 -11.71 0.77
CA LEU A 158 -5.71 -11.17 0.16
C LEU A 158 -6.80 -11.04 1.24
#